data_AF-A0A974UK06-F1
#
_entry.id   AF-A0A974UK06-F1
#
_cell.length_a   1.000
_cell.length_b   1.000
_cell.length_c   1.000
_cell.angle_alpha   90.00
_cell.angle_beta   90.00
_cell.angle_gamma   90.00
#
_symmetry.space_group_name_H-M   'P 1'
#
loop_
_entity.id
_entity.type
_entity.pdbx_description
1 polymer ?
#
loop_
_entity_poly.entity_id
_entity_poly.type
_entity_poly.pdbx_seq_one_letter_code
_entity_poly.pdbx_strand_id
1 'polypeptide(L)'
;MRTLLMDWTNYFEKVFSGAKPIIAVAISIINYVLFPDCAYFNAFGAVGIAIILDILTKYLALSKIGGGFRAATKCRIIDSNKLWKGTSIKLVSYLVVFILAGLSYRVTMLTQVSVFLATIIYSVIFLREAQSILENLCDAGADMKWLLVWTKKKEKQILEDDDIDNSSGDGGPTI
;
A
#
# COMPACT_ATOMS: atom_id res chain seq x y z
N MET A 1 -30.09 15.84 -42.51
CA MET A 1 -28.67 15.42 -42.38
C MET A 1 -27.84 16.36 -41.50
N ARG A 2 -27.94 17.70 -41.66
CA ARG A 2 -27.24 18.69 -40.80
C ARG A 2 -27.64 18.67 -39.31
N THR A 3 -28.92 18.50 -39.00
CA THR A 3 -29.41 18.44 -37.60
C THR A 3 -28.86 17.25 -36.84
N LEU A 4 -28.85 16.05 -37.45
CA LEU A 4 -28.24 14.86 -36.86
C LEU A 4 -26.75 15.04 -36.56
N LEU A 5 -25.99 15.68 -37.45
CA LEU A 5 -24.57 15.94 -37.22
C LEU A 5 -24.34 16.89 -36.03
N MET A 6 -25.17 17.92 -35.88
CA MET A 6 -25.13 18.85 -34.75
C MET A 6 -25.49 18.19 -33.40
N ASP A 7 -26.47 17.28 -33.41
CA ASP A 7 -26.85 16.53 -32.21
C ASP A 7 -25.75 15.57 -31.77
N TRP A 8 -25.08 14.92 -32.72
CA TRP A 8 -23.94 14.04 -32.48
C TRP A 8 -22.73 14.79 -31.92
N THR A 9 -22.39 15.96 -32.46
CA THR A 9 -21.26 16.76 -31.93
C THR A 9 -21.52 17.24 -30.51
N ASN A 10 -22.74 17.70 -30.21
CA ASN A 10 -23.14 18.15 -28.87
C ASN A 10 -23.13 17.01 -27.85
N TYR A 11 -23.47 15.79 -28.27
CA TYR A 11 -23.40 14.60 -27.42
C TYR A 11 -21.94 14.24 -27.08
N PHE A 12 -21.06 14.22 -28.07
CA PHE A 12 -19.63 13.99 -27.85
C PHE A 12 -19.01 15.06 -26.95
N GLU A 13 -19.35 16.33 -27.17
CA GLU A 13 -18.83 17.44 -26.35
C GLU A 13 -19.28 17.33 -24.89
N LYS A 14 -20.50 16.87 -24.61
CA LYS A 14 -20.97 16.54 -23.24
C LYS A 14 -20.25 15.35 -22.62
N VAL A 15 -19.96 14.31 -23.40
CA VAL A 15 -19.20 13.14 -22.90
C VAL A 15 -17.75 13.54 -22.61
N PHE A 16 -17.12 14.32 -23.47
CA PHE A 16 -15.75 14.78 -23.28
C PHE A 16 -15.61 15.82 -22.17
N SER A 17 -16.57 16.74 -22.01
CA SER A 17 -16.56 17.73 -20.93
C SER A 17 -16.98 17.15 -19.57
N GLY A 18 -17.93 16.21 -19.54
CA GLY A 18 -18.45 15.60 -18.32
C GLY A 18 -17.59 14.45 -17.78
N ALA A 19 -17.10 13.55 -18.65
CA ALA A 19 -16.44 12.32 -18.23
C ALA A 19 -14.91 12.43 -18.11
N LYS A 20 -14.32 13.60 -18.41
CA LYS A 20 -12.86 13.85 -18.42
C LYS A 20 -12.08 12.64 -18.97
N PRO A 21 -12.24 12.29 -20.25
CA PRO A 21 -11.78 11.02 -20.81
C PRO A 21 -10.28 10.75 -20.61
N ILE A 22 -9.46 11.79 -20.54
CA ILE A 22 -8.03 11.68 -20.21
C ILE A 22 -7.81 11.05 -18.82
N ILE A 23 -8.62 11.44 -17.83
CA ILE A 23 -8.55 10.87 -16.47
C ILE A 23 -9.01 9.42 -16.49
N ALA A 24 -10.08 9.11 -17.22
CA ALA A 24 -10.56 7.73 -17.36
C ALA A 24 -9.51 6.81 -17.99
N VAL A 25 -8.83 7.27 -19.05
CA VAL A 25 -7.71 6.54 -19.68
C VAL A 25 -6.54 6.37 -18.71
N ALA A 26 -6.15 7.42 -17.99
CA ALA A 26 -5.08 7.33 -17.01
C ALA A 26 -5.41 6.34 -15.88
N ILE A 27 -6.63 6.40 -15.32
CA ILE A 27 -7.10 5.45 -14.31
C ILE A 27 -7.15 4.03 -14.86
N SER A 28 -7.57 3.85 -16.12
CA SER A 28 -7.61 2.55 -16.77
C SER A 28 -6.21 1.94 -16.92
N ILE A 29 -5.22 2.72 -17.34
CA ILE A 29 -3.82 2.28 -17.44
C ILE A 29 -3.28 1.93 -16.06
N ILE A 30 -3.53 2.77 -15.05
CA ILE A 30 -3.10 2.53 -13.66
C ILE A 30 -3.70 1.23 -13.13
N ASN A 31 -5.01 1.02 -13.30
CA ASN A 31 -5.69 -0.21 -12.86
C ASN A 31 -5.17 -1.44 -13.61
N TYR A 32 -4.94 -1.33 -14.92
CA TYR A 32 -4.42 -2.42 -15.75
C TYR A 32 -3.03 -2.90 -15.31
N VAL A 33 -2.19 -1.95 -14.82
CA VAL A 33 -0.84 -2.23 -14.33
C VAL A 33 -0.87 -2.72 -12.88
N LEU A 34 -1.60 -2.05 -11.98
CA LEU A 34 -1.63 -2.38 -10.56
C LEU A 34 -2.33 -3.71 -10.25
N PHE A 35 -3.37 -4.05 -11.02
CA PHE A 35 -4.25 -5.18 -10.71
C PHE A 35 -4.33 -6.14 -11.89
N PRO A 36 -3.22 -6.84 -12.23
CA PRO A 36 -3.23 -7.80 -13.32
C PRO A 36 -4.02 -9.09 -12.98
N ASP A 37 -4.19 -9.39 -11.69
CA ASP A 37 -4.89 -10.56 -11.16
C ASP A 37 -5.71 -10.20 -9.91
N CYS A 38 -6.76 -10.97 -9.60
CA CYS A 38 -7.62 -10.75 -8.45
C CYS A 38 -6.87 -10.78 -7.11
N ALA A 39 -5.79 -11.56 -7.01
CA ALA A 39 -4.94 -11.62 -5.82
C ALA A 39 -4.31 -10.26 -5.49
N TYR A 40 -3.90 -9.50 -6.51
CA TYR A 40 -3.30 -8.17 -6.34
C TYR A 40 -4.32 -7.18 -5.78
N PHE A 41 -5.55 -7.21 -6.31
CA PHE A 41 -6.62 -6.33 -5.85
C PHE A 41 -6.97 -6.58 -4.38
N ASN A 42 -7.12 -7.85 -4.00
CA ASN A 42 -7.43 -8.23 -2.62
C ASN A 42 -6.29 -7.86 -1.66
N ALA A 43 -5.04 -8.16 -2.04
CA ALA A 43 -3.87 -7.85 -1.22
C ALA A 43 -3.66 -6.34 -1.08
N PHE A 44 -3.85 -5.58 -2.16
CA PHE A 44 -3.84 -4.12 -2.14
C PHE A 44 -4.93 -3.56 -1.22
N GLY A 45 -6.16 -4.11 -1.28
CA GLY A 45 -7.25 -3.72 -0.39
C GLY A 45 -6.92 -3.94 1.08
N ALA A 46 -6.36 -5.10 1.43
CA ALA A 46 -5.95 -5.43 2.79
C ALA A 46 -4.87 -4.46 3.31
N VAL A 47 -3.84 -4.20 2.51
CA VAL A 47 -2.78 -3.24 2.87
C VAL A 47 -3.33 -1.81 2.92
N GLY A 48 -4.22 -1.43 2.02
CA GLY A 48 -4.86 -0.11 2.01
C GLY A 48 -5.64 0.16 3.29
N ILE A 49 -6.41 -0.82 3.77
CA ILE A 49 -7.10 -0.73 5.07
C ILE A 49 -6.09 -0.62 6.21
N ALA A 50 -5.01 -1.41 6.20
CA ALA A 50 -3.96 -1.33 7.20
C ALA A 50 -3.31 0.05 7.27
N ILE A 51 -2.99 0.67 6.13
CA ILE A 51 -2.43 2.04 6.08
C ILE A 51 -3.41 3.06 6.66
N ILE A 52 -4.71 2.94 6.36
CA ILE A 52 -5.73 3.83 6.94
C ILE A 52 -5.77 3.66 8.47
N LEU A 53 -5.73 2.42 8.96
CA LEU A 53 -5.67 2.14 10.40
C LEU A 53 -4.38 2.64 11.05
N ASP A 54 -3.24 2.54 10.38
CA ASP A 54 -1.96 3.10 10.87
C ASP A 54 -2.08 4.61 11.08
N ILE A 55 -2.62 5.32 10.09
CA ILE A 55 -2.85 6.77 10.20
C ILE A 55 -3.78 7.10 11.37
N LEU A 56 -4.92 6.41 11.48
CA LEU A 56 -5.90 6.64 12.54
C LEU A 56 -5.32 6.36 13.93
N THR A 57 -4.63 5.24 14.10
CA THR A 57 -4.01 4.88 15.40
C THR A 57 -2.89 5.84 15.79
N LYS A 58 -2.13 6.35 14.82
CA LYS A 58 -1.13 7.40 15.06
C LYS A 58 -1.75 8.71 15.56
N TYR A 59 -2.90 9.11 15.00
CA TYR A 59 -3.68 10.25 15.52
C TYR A 59 -4.16 10.00 16.95
N LEU A 60 -4.62 8.79 17.27
CA LEU A 60 -5.06 8.42 18.62
C LEU A 60 -3.91 8.49 19.64
N ALA A 61 -2.73 7.94 19.29
CA ALA A 61 -1.54 7.95 20.14
C ALA A 61 -1.13 9.38 20.50
N LEU A 62 -1.00 10.26 19.50
CA LEU A 62 -0.60 11.66 19.69
C LEU A 62 -1.62 12.46 20.50
N SER A 63 -2.92 12.20 20.30
CA SER A 63 -3.98 12.81 21.10
C SER A 63 -3.84 12.46 22.59
N LYS A 64 -3.49 11.21 22.92
CA LYS A 64 -3.34 10.79 24.32
C LYS A 64 -2.06 11.36 24.97
N ILE A 65 -0.95 11.38 24.24
CA ILE A 65 0.32 11.98 24.69
C ILE A 65 0.14 13.48 25.01
N GLY A 66 -0.69 14.19 24.25
CA GLY A 66 -0.98 15.61 24.49
C GLY A 66 -2.00 15.91 25.61
N GLY A 67 -2.40 14.92 26.43
CA GLY A 67 -3.38 15.12 27.50
C GLY A 67 -4.84 15.22 27.02
N GLY A 68 -5.13 14.72 25.81
CA GLY A 68 -6.45 14.75 25.17
C GLY A 68 -6.44 15.53 23.85
N PHE A 69 -7.41 15.24 22.96
CA PHE A 69 -7.46 15.75 21.59
C PHE A 69 -7.38 17.29 21.53
N ARG A 70 -8.12 17.97 22.42
CA ARG A 70 -8.23 19.44 22.46
C ARG A 70 -6.96 20.13 22.99
N ALA A 71 -6.20 19.47 23.86
CA ALA A 71 -4.92 19.97 24.36
C ALA A 71 -3.78 19.69 23.36
N ALA A 72 -3.80 18.52 22.71
CA ALA A 72 -2.82 18.13 21.70
C ALA A 72 -2.83 19.04 20.46
N THR A 73 -4.01 19.47 19.99
CA THR A 73 -4.13 20.43 18.88
C THR A 73 -3.72 21.85 19.29
N LYS A 74 -4.00 22.26 20.54
CA LYS A 74 -3.68 23.60 21.05
C LYS A 74 -2.19 23.77 21.37
N CYS A 75 -1.52 22.68 21.78
CA CYS A 75 -0.09 22.65 22.09
C CYS A 75 0.82 22.37 20.87
N ARG A 76 0.29 22.30 19.63
CA ARG A 76 1.02 21.92 18.40
C ARG A 76 1.77 20.57 18.47
N ILE A 77 1.34 19.67 19.35
CA ILE A 77 1.92 18.32 19.44
C ILE A 77 1.54 17.51 18.19
N ILE A 78 0.33 17.76 17.65
CA ILE A 78 -0.09 17.25 16.35
C ILE A 78 0.37 18.24 15.27
N ASP A 79 1.64 18.16 14.89
CA ASP A 79 2.14 18.84 13.69
C ASP A 79 1.70 18.04 12.45
N SER A 80 0.52 18.41 11.92
CA SER A 80 -0.08 17.79 10.74
C SER A 80 0.88 17.76 9.55
N ASN A 81 1.75 18.78 9.39
CA ASN A 81 2.71 18.80 8.28
C ASN A 81 3.81 17.76 8.44
N LYS A 82 4.33 17.54 9.65
CA LYS A 82 5.34 16.49 9.90
C LYS A 82 4.74 15.09 9.75
N LEU A 83 3.52 14.88 10.25
CA LEU A 83 2.81 13.61 10.07
C LEU A 83 2.53 13.33 8.61
N TRP A 84 1.97 14.31 7.90
CA TRP A 84 1.65 14.18 6.48
C TRP A 84 2.88 13.95 5.62
N LYS A 85 4.00 14.63 5.90
CA LYS A 85 5.25 14.43 5.16
C LYS A 85 5.79 13.01 5.30
N GLY A 86 5.73 12.42 6.50
CA GLY A 86 6.11 11.02 6.73
C GLY A 86 5.17 10.05 6.01
N THR A 87 3.87 10.26 6.16
CA THR A 87 2.85 9.41 5.53
C THR A 87 2.86 9.51 4.00
N SER A 88 3.10 10.70 3.42
CA SER A 88 3.15 10.88 1.97
C SER A 88 4.32 10.12 1.35
N ILE A 89 5.50 10.14 2.00
CA ILE A 89 6.66 9.36 1.54
C ILE A 89 6.32 7.87 1.58
N LYS A 90 5.77 7.39 2.70
CA LYS A 90 5.34 5.98 2.86
C LYS A 90 4.35 5.56 1.77
N LEU A 91 3.31 6.36 1.52
CA LEU A 91 2.29 6.10 0.49
C LEU A 91 2.89 6.03 -0.91
N VAL A 92 3.77 6.97 -1.27
CA VAL A 92 4.44 6.97 -2.58
C VAL A 92 5.35 5.75 -2.72
N SER A 93 6.12 5.41 -1.67
CA SER A 93 6.96 4.21 -1.68
C SER A 93 6.14 2.93 -1.92
N TYR A 94 5.02 2.75 -1.22
CA TYR A 94 4.16 1.59 -1.41
C TYR A 94 3.52 1.55 -2.78
N LEU A 95 3.04 2.69 -3.29
CA LEU A 95 2.48 2.78 -4.63
C LEU A 95 3.50 2.37 -5.70
N VAL A 96 4.75 2.83 -5.59
CA VAL A 96 5.83 2.44 -6.50
C VAL A 96 6.07 0.93 -6.44
N VAL A 97 6.14 0.34 -5.24
CA VAL A 97 6.32 -1.10 -5.06
C VAL A 97 5.15 -1.89 -5.66
N PHE A 98 3.91 -1.45 -5.49
CA PHE A 98 2.74 -2.12 -6.08
C PHE A 98 2.74 -2.06 -7.61
N ILE A 99 3.13 -0.92 -8.19
CA ILE A 99 3.31 -0.78 -9.64
C ILE A 99 4.38 -1.76 -10.13
N LEU A 100 5.52 -1.86 -9.45
CA LEU A 100 6.58 -2.81 -9.81
C LEU A 100 6.12 -4.27 -9.70
N ALA A 101 5.38 -4.62 -8.64
CA ALA A 101 4.82 -5.96 -8.48
C ALA A 101 3.83 -6.30 -9.61
N GLY A 102 2.99 -5.34 -10.01
CA GLY A 102 2.05 -5.49 -11.11
C GLY A 102 2.74 -5.58 -12.49
N LEU A 103 3.77 -4.76 -12.72
CA LEU A 103 4.61 -4.85 -13.92
C LEU A 103 5.38 -6.17 -14.00
N SER A 104 5.89 -6.67 -12.87
CA SER A 104 6.56 -7.97 -12.81
C SER A 104 5.67 -9.12 -13.29
N TYR A 105 4.37 -9.09 -12.98
CA TYR A 105 3.40 -10.05 -13.56
C TYR A 105 3.36 -10.02 -15.08
N ARG A 106 3.52 -8.84 -15.69
CA ARG A 106 3.45 -8.65 -17.14
C ARG A 106 4.75 -9.02 -17.86
N VAL A 107 5.89 -8.95 -17.17
CA VAL A 107 7.21 -9.26 -17.73
C VAL A 107 7.53 -10.76 -17.63
N THR A 108 7.10 -11.42 -16.56
CA THR A 108 7.41 -12.83 -16.30
C THR A 108 6.48 -13.78 -17.06
N MET A 109 7.04 -14.83 -17.69
CA MET A 109 6.23 -15.84 -18.41
C MET A 109 5.45 -16.79 -17.47
N LEU A 110 5.96 -17.00 -16.25
CA LEU A 110 5.31 -17.81 -15.21
C LEU A 110 4.49 -16.92 -14.27
N THR A 111 3.21 -16.73 -14.61
CA THR A 111 2.27 -15.87 -13.87
C THR A 111 2.14 -16.26 -12.39
N GLN A 112 2.17 -17.55 -12.07
CA GLN A 112 2.06 -18.05 -10.70
C GLN A 112 3.22 -17.60 -9.81
N VAL A 113 4.44 -17.52 -10.35
CA VAL A 113 5.62 -17.03 -9.61
C VAL A 113 5.45 -15.54 -9.28
N SER A 114 4.97 -14.74 -10.23
CA SER A 114 4.71 -13.32 -9.99
C SER A 114 3.61 -13.08 -8.95
N VAL A 115 2.52 -13.88 -8.97
CA VAL A 115 1.47 -13.81 -7.94
C VAL A 115 2.02 -14.16 -6.56
N PHE A 116 2.86 -15.19 -6.48
CA PHE A 116 3.50 -15.60 -5.22
C PHE A 116 4.43 -14.49 -4.68
N LEU A 117 5.30 -13.95 -5.52
CA LEU A 117 6.20 -12.84 -5.14
C LEU A 117 5.41 -11.60 -4.71
N ALA A 118 4.36 -11.23 -5.45
CA ALA A 118 3.51 -10.12 -5.04
C ALA A 118 2.86 -10.39 -3.69
N THR A 119 2.37 -11.61 -3.45
CA THR A 119 1.78 -11.99 -2.16
C THR A 119 2.76 -11.80 -1.00
N ILE A 120 4.04 -12.16 -1.19
CA ILE A 120 5.09 -11.91 -0.20
C ILE A 120 5.26 -10.40 0.02
N ILE A 121 5.41 -9.61 -1.05
CA ILE A 121 5.59 -8.16 -0.97
C ILE A 121 4.43 -7.49 -0.21
N TYR A 122 3.19 -7.80 -0.57
CA TYR A 122 2.01 -7.28 0.11
C TYR A 122 1.95 -7.74 1.58
N SER A 123 2.34 -8.97 1.87
CA SER A 123 2.38 -9.51 3.24
C SER A 123 3.40 -8.80 4.13
N VAL A 124 4.60 -8.53 3.61
CA VAL A 124 5.65 -7.79 4.34
C VAL A 124 5.19 -6.36 4.62
N ILE A 125 4.60 -5.68 3.64
CA ILE A 125 4.06 -4.33 3.84
C ILE A 125 2.92 -4.35 4.86
N PHE A 126 1.99 -5.31 4.76
CA PHE A 126 0.92 -5.48 5.73
C PHE A 126 1.47 -5.67 7.15
N LEU A 127 2.47 -6.54 7.31
CA LEU A 127 3.08 -6.84 8.60
C LEU A 127 3.74 -5.60 9.21
N ARG A 128 4.42 -4.80 8.39
CA ARG A 128 5.03 -3.53 8.79
C ARG A 128 3.99 -2.52 9.28
N GLU A 129 2.86 -2.39 8.59
CA GLU A 129 1.77 -1.52 9.04
C GLU A 129 1.11 -2.05 10.32
N ALA A 130 0.95 -3.38 10.46
CA ALA A 130 0.44 -3.99 11.67
C ALA A 130 1.32 -3.68 12.89
N GLN A 131 2.65 -3.73 12.75
CA GLN A 131 3.56 -3.33 13.82
C GLN A 131 3.40 -1.86 14.20
N SER A 132 3.34 -0.97 13.20
CA SER A 132 3.14 0.48 13.42
C SER A 132 1.83 0.77 14.15
N ILE A 133 0.74 0.07 13.78
CA ILE A 133 -0.55 0.11 14.48
C ILE A 133 -0.41 -0.33 15.94
N LEU A 134 0.26 -1.46 16.20
CA LEU A 134 0.45 -1.98 17.56
C LEU A 134 1.29 -1.05 18.42
N GLU A 135 2.33 -0.43 17.86
CA GLU A 135 3.14 0.61 18.51
C GLU A 135 2.27 1.80 18.90
N ASN A 136 1.51 2.35 17.94
CA ASN A 136 0.60 3.47 18.19
C ASN A 136 -0.46 3.13 19.27
N LEU A 137 -1.00 1.90 19.27
CA LEU A 137 -1.95 1.46 20.28
C LEU A 137 -1.31 1.32 21.67
N CYS A 138 -0.07 0.82 21.76
CA CYS A 138 0.68 0.76 23.02
C CYS A 138 0.95 2.17 23.57
N ASP A 139 1.34 3.11 22.71
CA ASP A 139 1.52 4.53 23.07
C ASP A 139 0.20 5.18 23.49
N ALA A 140 -0.91 4.75 22.89
CA ALA A 140 -2.26 5.08 23.32
C ALA A 140 -2.70 4.31 24.59
N GLY A 141 -1.82 3.54 25.24
CA GLY A 141 -2.05 2.85 26.52
C GLY A 141 -2.82 1.54 26.44
N ALA A 142 -2.92 0.90 25.27
CA ALA A 142 -3.39 -0.47 25.15
C ALA A 142 -2.27 -1.46 25.53
N ASP A 143 -2.60 -2.55 26.21
CA ASP A 143 -1.62 -3.60 26.52
C ASP A 143 -1.49 -4.62 25.38
N MET A 144 -0.70 -4.25 24.38
CA MET A 144 -0.46 -5.05 23.17
C MET A 144 1.02 -5.43 22.99
N LYS A 145 1.84 -5.26 24.03
CA LYS A 145 3.30 -5.44 23.94
C LYS A 145 3.70 -6.87 23.55
N TRP A 146 2.98 -7.87 24.03
CA TRP A 146 3.23 -9.27 23.67
C TRP A 146 3.04 -9.52 22.17
N LEU A 147 1.98 -8.94 21.59
CA LEU A 147 1.65 -9.08 20.17
C LEU A 147 2.66 -8.31 19.32
N LEU A 148 3.07 -7.12 19.77
CA LEU A 148 4.12 -6.33 19.11
C LEU A 148 5.45 -7.08 19.05
N VAL A 149 5.89 -7.72 20.14
CA VAL A 149 7.12 -8.54 20.16
C VAL A 149 7.00 -9.72 19.22
N TRP A 150 5.85 -10.39 19.20
CA TRP A 150 5.60 -11.50 18.29
C TRP A 150 5.64 -11.07 16.82
N THR A 151 5.00 -9.96 16.47
CA THR A 151 4.97 -9.42 15.10
C THR A 151 6.36 -8.98 14.63
N LYS A 152 7.18 -8.38 15.52
CA LYS A 152 8.59 -8.04 15.23
C LYS A 152 9.44 -9.27 14.97
N LYS A 153 9.24 -10.33 15.76
CA LYS A 153 9.93 -11.60 15.54
C LYS A 153 9.56 -12.22 14.19
N LYS A 154 8.29 -12.12 13.78
CA LYS A 154 7.81 -12.66 12.50
C LYS A 154 8.36 -11.92 11.29
N GLU A 155 8.42 -10.60 11.32
CA GLU A 155 9.05 -9.82 10.25
C GLU A 155 10.52 -10.19 10.10
N LYS A 156 11.24 -10.28 11.23
CA LYS A 156 12.64 -10.67 11.22
C LYS A 156 12.86 -12.07 10.62
N GLN A 157 12.02 -13.05 10.95
CA GLN A 157 12.09 -14.39 10.36
C GLN A 157 11.94 -14.36 8.84
N ILE A 158 10.96 -13.59 8.33
CA ILE A 158 10.74 -13.46 6.88
C ILE A 158 11.94 -12.83 6.18
N LEU A 159 12.60 -11.87 6.83
CA LEU A 159 13.80 -11.21 6.27
C LEU A 159 15.07 -12.07 6.37
N GLU A 160 15.18 -12.96 7.36
CA GLU A 160 16.35 -13.85 7.56
C GLU A 160 16.27 -15.14 6.71
N ASP A 161 15.07 -15.64 6.40
CA ASP A 161 14.90 -16.83 5.57
C ASP A 161 15.36 -16.61 4.10
N ASP A 162 15.43 -15.36 3.62
CA ASP A 162 15.93 -14.98 2.28
C ASP A 162 17.46 -15.14 2.12
N ASP A 163 18.23 -15.15 3.21
CA ASP A 163 19.71 -15.27 3.15
C ASP A 163 20.18 -16.74 3.07
N ILE A 164 19.31 -17.72 3.36
CA ILE A 164 19.69 -19.15 3.45
C ILE A 164 19.50 -19.87 2.11
N ASP A 165 18.53 -19.46 1.29
CA ASP A 165 18.20 -20.18 0.03
C ASP A 165 19.14 -19.87 -1.15
N ASN A 166 19.99 -18.84 -1.04
CA ASN A 166 21.03 -18.54 -2.04
C ASN A 166 22.36 -19.29 -1.82
N SER A 167 22.46 -20.17 -0.82
CA SER A 167 23.71 -20.86 -0.46
C SER A 167 23.76 -22.36 -0.79
N SER A 168 22.70 -22.94 -1.38
CA SER A 168 22.61 -24.39 -1.62
C SER A 168 22.66 -24.81 -3.11
N GLY A 169 23.06 -23.90 -4.00
CA GLY A 169 23.03 -24.09 -5.46
C GLY A 169 24.37 -24.36 -6.15
N ASP A 170 25.43 -24.76 -5.44
CA ASP A 170 26.68 -25.20 -6.09
C ASP A 170 27.04 -26.63 -5.69
N GLY A 171 26.69 -27.56 -6.59
CA GLY A 171 26.87 -29.00 -6.42
C GLY A 171 26.62 -29.74 -7.72
N GLY A 172 27.14 -29.22 -8.84
CA GLY A 172 27.21 -29.96 -10.11
C GLY A 172 28.55 -30.69 -10.25
N PRO A 173 28.58 -31.99 -10.61
CA PRO A 173 29.84 -32.72 -10.71
C PRO A 173 30.64 -32.26 -11.94
N THR A 174 31.92 -31.96 -11.72
CA THR A 174 32.92 -31.73 -12.76
C THR A 174 33.22 -33.04 -13.50
N ILE A 175 33.10 -33.01 -14.83
CA ILE A 175 33.80 -33.92 -15.75
C ILE A 175 34.86 -33.10 -16.46
#